data_AF-K1SN68-F1
#
_entry.id   AF-K1SN68-F1
#
_cell.length_a   1.000
_cell.length_b   1.000
_cell.length_c   1.000
_cell.angle_alpha   90.00
_cell.angle_beta   90.00
_cell.angle_gamma   90.00
#
_symmetry.space_group_name_H-M   'P 1'
#
loop_
_entity.id
_entity.type
_entity.pdbx_description
1 polymer ?
#
loop_
_entity_poly.entity_id
_entity_poly.type
_entity_poly.pdbx_seq_one_letter_code
_entity_poly.pdbx_strand_id
1 'polypeptide(L)' 'GYDPYVMIYERPTAPRITRHLQRWVNNKRIFHSVSDFKDYAPMKKEV' A
#
# COMPACT_ATOMS: atom_id res chain seq x y z
N GLY A 1 8.99 17.44 -4.67
CA GLY A 1 7.81 16.91 -5.41
C GLY A 1 6.73 16.56 -4.41
N TYR A 2 5.48 16.42 -4.86
CA TYR A 2 4.38 16.00 -3.98
C TYR A 2 4.54 14.53 -3.60
N ASP A 3 4.24 14.25 -2.34
CA ASP A 3 4.18 12.89 -1.84
C ASP A 3 2.89 12.23 -2.33
N PRO A 4 2.97 11.05 -2.99
CA PRO A 4 1.78 10.35 -3.42
C PRO A 4 0.94 9.91 -2.22
N TYR A 5 -0.37 9.91 -2.39
CA TYR A 5 -1.34 9.50 -1.40
C TYR A 5 -2.48 8.75 -2.08
N VAL A 6 -2.90 7.63 -1.47
CA VAL A 6 -4.02 6.81 -1.95
C VAL A 6 -5.10 6.78 -0.87
N MET A 7 -6.36 6.95 -1.26
CA MET A 7 -7.52 6.79 -0.40
C MET A 7 -8.48 5.76 -1.02
N ILE A 8 -8.88 4.78 -0.22
CA ILE A 8 -9.92 3.81 -0.58
C ILE A 8 -11.23 4.22 0.09
N TYR A 9 -12.24 4.53 -0.72
CA TYR A 9 -13.57 4.91 -0.22
C TYR A 9 -14.34 3.70 0.35
N GLU A 10 -14.55 2.65 -0.44
CA GLU A 10 -15.23 1.42 0.01
C GLU A 10 -14.27 0.42 0.67
N ARG A 11 -13.55 0.87 1.71
CA ARG A 11 -12.51 0.06 2.37
C ARG A 11 -12.97 -1.33 2.84
N PRO A 12 -14.21 -1.55 3.33
CA PRO A 12 -14.66 -2.88 3.77
C PRO A 12 -14.72 -3.92 2.65
N THR A 13 -15.15 -3.53 1.44
CA THR A 13 -15.30 -4.42 0.27
C THR A 13 -14.08 -4.39 -0.64
N ALA A 14 -13.16 -3.45 -0.41
CA ALA A 14 -11.99 -3.26 -1.23
C ALA A 14 -11.08 -4.52 -1.29
N PRO A 15 -10.61 -4.87 -2.50
CA PRO A 15 -9.65 -5.95 -2.68
C PRO A 15 -8.43 -5.81 -1.76
N ARG A 16 -7.82 -6.93 -1.37
CA ARG A 16 -6.63 -6.92 -0.51
C ARG A 16 -5.48 -6.11 -1.12
N ILE A 17 -5.28 -6.26 -2.43
CA ILE A 17 -4.22 -5.56 -3.17
C ILE A 17 -4.34 -4.03 -3.08
N THR A 18 -5.56 -3.48 -3.10
CA THR A 18 -5.75 -2.02 -2.99
C THR A 18 -5.43 -1.54 -1.58
N ARG A 19 -5.82 -2.29 -0.54
CA ARG A 19 -5.45 -2.01 0.86
C ARG A 19 -3.94 -2.07 1.08
N HIS A 20 -3.25 -2.99 0.41
CA HIS A 20 -1.78 -3.06 0.41
C HIS A 20 -1.14 -1.88 -0.29
N LEU A 21 -1.67 -1.45 -1.45
CA LEU A 21 -1.21 -0.26 -2.16
C LEU A 21 -1.34 0.98 -1.29
N GLN A 22 -2.50 1.18 -0.66
CA GLN A 22 -2.71 2.31 0.27
C GLN A 22 -1.68 2.31 1.41
N ARG A 23 -1.40 1.14 2.01
CA ARG A 23 -0.39 1.01 3.07
C ARG A 23 1.02 1.33 2.57
N TRP A 24 1.39 0.86 1.39
CA TRP A 24 2.71 1.10 0.81
C TRP A 24 2.92 2.58 0.49
N VAL A 25 1.97 3.21 -0.21
CA VAL A 25 2.06 4.63 -0.60
C VAL A 25 2.03 5.56 0.62
N ASN A 26 1.08 5.35 1.54
CA ASN A 26 0.82 6.32 2.61
C ASN A 26 1.79 6.20 3.80
N ASN A 27 2.67 5.21 3.82
CA ASN A 27 3.69 5.07 4.85
C ASN A 27 5.08 5.34 4.26
N LYS A 28 5.65 6.51 4.54
CA LYS A 28 6.94 6.95 3.98
C LYS A 28 8.08 5.95 4.15
N ARG A 29 8.16 5.28 5.31
CA ARG A 29 9.21 4.26 5.55
C ARG A 29 9.05 3.05 4.63
N ILE A 30 7.81 2.66 4.35
CA ILE A 30 7.51 1.53 3.46
C ILE A 30 7.61 1.94 1.99
N PHE A 31 7.13 3.14 1.64
CA PHE A 31 7.17 3.67 0.28
C PHE A 31 8.60 3.71 -0.28
N HIS A 32 9.57 4.04 0.55
CA HIS A 32 10.98 4.06 0.16
C HIS A 32 11.71 2.71 0.32
N SER A 33 11.02 1.64 0.71
CA SER A 33 11.64 0.31 0.88
C SER A 33 11.88 -0.42 -0.44
N VAL A 34 11.03 -0.19 -1.45
CA VAL A 34 11.13 -0.76 -2.80
C VAL A 34 10.67 0.28 -3.82
N SER A 35 11.18 0.23 -5.04
CA SER A 35 10.86 1.20 -6.10
C SER A 35 9.51 0.96 -6.76
N ASP A 36 9.04 -0.28 -6.78
CA ASP A 36 7.82 -0.69 -7.47
C ASP A 36 6.91 -1.45 -6.49
N PHE A 37 5.61 -1.19 -6.56
CA PHE A 37 4.62 -1.86 -5.72
C PHE A 37 4.58 -3.38 -5.96
N LYS A 38 4.93 -3.86 -7.16
CA LYS A 38 4.98 -5.31 -7.45
C LYS A 38 5.99 -6.05 -6.55
N ASP A 39 7.03 -5.34 -6.08
CA ASP A 39 8.08 -5.87 -5.22
C ASP A 39 7.75 -5.72 -3.73
N TYR A 40 6.63 -5.08 -3.40
CA TYR A 40 6.18 -4.88 -2.02
C TYR A 40 5.53 -6.16 -1.46
N ALA A 41 6.26 -6.85 -0.57
CA ALA A 41 5.74 -8.00 0.18
C ALA A 41 5.21 -7.56 1.56
N PRO A 42 3.89 -7.67 1.84
CA PRO A 42 3.35 -7.36 3.16
C PRO A 42 3.85 -8.37 4.22
N MET A 43 4.43 -7.86 5.31
CA MET A 43 5.09 -8.65 6.35
C MET A 43 4.16 -9.61 7.10
N LYS A 44 2.84 -9.33 7.13
CA LYS A 44 1.83 -10.31 7.56
C LYS A 44 1.23 -10.96 6.31
N LYS A 45 1.54 -12.24 6.10
CA LYS A 45 0.65 -13.13 5.33
C LYS A 45 -0.66 -13.17 6.10
N GLU A 46 -1.69 -12.45 5.63
CA GLU A 46 -3.01 -12.57 6.25
C GLU A 46 -3.56 -13.95 5.87
N VAL A 47 -3.77 -14.77 6.90
CA VAL A 47 -4.32 -16.15 6.86
C VAL A 47 -5.71 -16.13 6.26
#